data_AF-A0A496QNR7-F1
#
_entry.id   AF-A0A496QNR7-F1
#
_cell.length_a   1.000
_cell.length_b   1.000
_cell.length_c   1.000
_cell.angle_alpha   90.00
_cell.angle_beta   90.00
_cell.angle_gamma   90.00
#
_symmetry.space_group_name_H-M   'P 1'
#
loop_
_entity.id
_entity.type
_entity.pdbx_description
1 polymer ?
#
loop_
_entity_poly.entity_id
_entity_poly.type
_entity_poly.pdbx_seq_one_letter_code
_entity_poly.pdbx_strand_id
1 'polypeptide(L)'
;MLKSIEEIKQRLITSYDPESIVLFGSYVSAGATEESDIDILVTKKTKVRPAERRACVEKILADRAISLDIVVYTPDEIRYLFSIGSPFIEEIIETGRVLYMRRNTKVWMDEVEDELSSALILFEHGKYRGTCYHSQQCVEKGLKALLIEKGRKPEKTHDIIKLINEVAESGWKIELSIDDAVFLNSIYKGRYPTEEGLLPHGEPTREDAEKASSTAERFTEEIRNILNTA
;
A
#
# COMPACT_ATOMS: atom_id res chain seq x y z
N MET A 1 -15.90 19.95 17.21
CA MET A 1 -17.04 19.25 16.60
C MET A 1 -16.58 18.64 15.29
N LEU A 2 -16.52 17.32 15.19
CA LEU A 2 -16.05 16.61 14.00
C LEU A 2 -17.18 16.51 12.98
N LYS A 3 -16.99 17.01 11.76
CA LYS A 3 -18.03 17.12 10.73
C LYS A 3 -17.78 16.24 9.51
N SER A 4 -16.59 15.68 9.38
CA SER A 4 -16.19 14.87 8.23
C SER A 4 -15.49 13.58 8.65
N ILE A 5 -15.52 12.60 7.73
CA ILE A 5 -14.79 11.33 7.87
C ILE A 5 -13.28 11.59 8.03
N GLU A 6 -12.74 12.61 7.35
CA GLU A 6 -11.32 12.95 7.45
C GLU A 6 -10.94 13.41 8.86
N GLU A 7 -11.75 14.28 9.48
CA GLU A 7 -11.51 14.73 10.86
C GLU A 7 -11.62 13.58 11.87
N ILE A 8 -12.57 12.67 11.69
CA ILE A 8 -12.70 11.45 12.52
C ILE A 8 -11.47 10.57 12.37
N LYS A 9 -11.04 10.30 11.13
CA LYS A 9 -9.85 9.51 10.83
C LYS A 9 -8.64 10.08 11.57
N GLN A 10 -8.37 11.38 11.41
CA GLN A 10 -7.23 12.04 12.07
C GLN A 10 -7.33 11.99 13.60
N ARG A 11 -8.51 12.23 14.17
CA ARG A 11 -8.71 12.14 15.63
C ARG A 11 -8.42 10.74 16.17
N LEU A 12 -8.89 9.70 15.47
CA LEU A 12 -8.64 8.31 15.83
C LEU A 12 -7.16 7.95 15.72
N ILE A 13 -6.49 8.37 14.64
CA ILE A 13 -5.04 8.16 14.49
C ILE A 13 -4.29 8.74 15.70
N THR A 14 -4.54 10.00 16.04
CA THR A 14 -3.80 10.70 17.10
C THR A 14 -4.16 10.24 18.51
N SER A 15 -5.44 9.93 18.76
CA SER A 15 -5.95 9.71 20.14
C SER A 15 -6.20 8.26 20.49
N TYR A 16 -6.43 7.40 19.48
CA TYR A 16 -6.75 6.00 19.68
C TYR A 16 -5.66 5.06 19.17
N ASP A 17 -4.78 5.53 18.29
CA ASP A 17 -3.61 4.78 17.84
C ASP A 17 -3.96 3.39 17.22
N PRO A 18 -4.83 3.34 16.19
CA PRO A 18 -5.30 2.09 15.59
C PRO A 18 -4.27 1.47 14.61
N GLU A 19 -4.44 0.19 14.31
CA GLU A 19 -3.76 -0.51 13.20
C GLU A 19 -4.44 -0.25 11.85
N SER A 20 -5.75 -0.06 11.79
CA SER A 20 -6.44 0.35 10.56
C SER A 20 -7.80 0.94 10.87
N ILE A 21 -8.33 1.70 9.90
CA ILE A 21 -9.70 2.23 9.86
C ILE A 21 -10.24 1.94 8.47
N VAL A 22 -11.33 1.19 8.39
CA VAL A 22 -12.02 0.82 7.15
C VAL A 22 -13.44 1.35 7.23
N LEU A 23 -13.85 2.08 6.20
CA LEU A 23 -15.23 2.48 5.97
C LEU A 23 -15.92 1.34 5.22
N PHE A 24 -17.10 0.91 5.65
CA PHE A 24 -17.87 -0.13 4.96
C PHE A 24 -19.36 0.19 4.96
N GLY A 25 -20.18 -0.71 4.44
CA GLY A 25 -21.63 -0.55 4.41
C GLY A 25 -22.12 0.41 3.32
N SER A 26 -23.38 0.83 3.47
CA SER A 26 -24.15 1.51 2.42
C SER A 26 -23.53 2.83 1.93
N TYR A 27 -22.75 3.51 2.79
CA TYR A 27 -22.10 4.78 2.49
C TYR A 27 -21.01 4.69 1.40
N VAL A 28 -20.46 3.49 1.15
CA VAL A 28 -19.40 3.30 0.14
C VAL A 28 -19.96 3.28 -1.29
N SER A 29 -21.25 2.99 -1.45
CA SER A 29 -21.93 3.02 -2.76
C SER A 29 -22.25 4.47 -3.18
N ALA A 30 -21.96 4.82 -4.44
CA ALA A 30 -22.22 6.16 -4.98
C ALA A 30 -23.73 6.45 -4.99
N GLY A 31 -24.22 7.10 -3.94
CA GLY A 31 -25.65 7.32 -3.69
C GLY A 31 -26.02 7.60 -2.23
N ALA A 32 -25.05 7.61 -1.31
CA ALA A 32 -25.28 7.91 0.10
C ALA A 32 -25.92 9.29 0.32
N THR A 33 -27.10 9.31 0.93
CA THR A 33 -27.78 10.53 1.40
C THR A 33 -27.16 11.01 2.71
N GLU A 34 -27.36 12.30 3.06
CA GLU A 34 -26.86 12.93 4.30
C GLU A 34 -27.33 12.25 5.61
N GLU A 35 -28.26 11.30 5.53
CA GLU A 35 -28.87 10.58 6.66
C GLU A 35 -28.32 9.15 6.87
N SER A 36 -27.41 8.68 6.01
CA SER A 36 -26.90 7.30 6.12
C SER A 36 -25.89 7.16 7.27
N ASP A 37 -26.10 6.14 8.11
CA ASP A 37 -25.16 5.75 9.16
C ASP A 37 -23.82 5.36 8.51
N ILE A 38 -22.73 5.97 8.98
CA ILE A 38 -21.39 5.68 8.48
C ILE A 38 -20.80 4.53 9.29
N ASP A 39 -20.62 3.38 8.68
CA ASP A 39 -20.05 2.20 9.34
C ASP A 39 -18.52 2.21 9.27
N ILE A 40 -17.86 2.15 10.43
CA ILE A 40 -16.40 2.08 10.51
C ILE A 40 -15.93 0.87 11.31
N LEU A 41 -14.98 0.13 10.71
CA LEU A 41 -14.20 -0.89 11.39
C LEU A 41 -12.86 -0.28 11.79
N VAL A 42 -12.58 -0.28 13.08
CA VAL A 42 -11.28 0.10 13.64
C VAL A 42 -10.56 -1.17 14.09
N THR A 43 -9.36 -1.41 13.56
CA THR A 43 -8.52 -2.52 14.04
C THR A 43 -7.49 -1.98 15.03
N LYS A 44 -7.31 -2.61 16.20
CA LYS A 44 -6.25 -2.24 17.17
C LYS A 44 -5.75 -3.45 17.95
N LYS A 45 -4.43 -3.59 18.08
CA LYS A 45 -3.83 -4.58 19.01
C LYS A 45 -4.08 -4.13 20.44
N THR A 46 -4.84 -4.91 21.20
CA THR A 46 -5.17 -4.61 22.59
C THR A 46 -5.67 -5.86 23.32
N LYS A 47 -5.53 -5.88 24.65
CA LYS A 47 -6.11 -6.90 25.54
C LYS A 47 -7.41 -6.44 26.21
N VAL A 48 -7.83 -5.19 25.97
CA VAL A 48 -9.08 -4.60 26.48
C VAL A 48 -10.28 -5.38 25.93
N ARG A 49 -11.39 -5.46 26.67
CA ARG A 49 -12.60 -6.17 26.26
C ARG A 49 -13.37 -5.43 25.15
N PRO A 50 -14.10 -6.11 24.26
CA PRO A 50 -14.77 -5.47 23.11
C PRO A 50 -15.64 -4.25 23.45
N ALA A 51 -16.49 -4.35 24.49
CA ALA A 51 -17.37 -3.24 24.90
C ALA A 51 -16.58 -1.99 25.35
N GLU A 52 -15.47 -2.18 26.06
CA GLU A 52 -14.61 -1.09 26.52
C GLU A 52 -13.84 -0.45 25.36
N ARG A 53 -13.47 -1.22 24.33
CA ARG A 53 -12.85 -0.68 23.11
C ARG A 53 -13.81 0.27 22.40
N ARG A 54 -15.06 -0.17 22.18
CA ARG A 54 -16.11 0.67 21.57
C ARG A 54 -16.35 1.93 22.41
N ALA A 55 -16.54 1.78 23.72
CA ALA A 55 -16.74 2.93 24.62
C ALA A 55 -15.58 3.94 24.59
N CYS A 56 -14.34 3.47 24.46
CA CYS A 56 -13.17 4.34 24.32
C CYS A 56 -13.23 5.15 23.02
N VAL A 57 -13.51 4.50 21.89
CA VAL A 57 -13.64 5.17 20.59
C VAL A 57 -14.81 6.16 20.59
N GLU A 58 -15.96 5.76 21.12
CA GLU A 58 -17.14 6.62 21.30
C GLU A 58 -16.81 7.88 22.09
N LYS A 59 -16.06 7.74 23.19
CA LYS A 59 -15.61 8.88 24.01
C LYS A 59 -14.66 9.80 23.26
N ILE A 60 -13.74 9.26 22.46
CA ILE A 60 -12.80 10.05 21.64
C ILE A 60 -13.54 10.88 20.57
N LEU A 61 -14.66 10.36 20.08
CA LEU A 61 -15.50 10.96 19.05
C LEU A 61 -16.80 11.55 19.61
N ALA A 62 -16.84 11.89 20.90
CA ALA A 62 -18.07 12.37 21.55
C ALA A 62 -18.55 13.72 20.99
N ASP A 63 -17.66 14.52 20.39
CA ASP A 63 -17.97 15.81 19.78
C ASP A 63 -18.32 15.72 18.28
N ARG A 64 -18.62 14.53 17.75
CA ARG A 64 -18.98 14.37 16.33
C ARG A 64 -20.39 14.87 16.01
N ALA A 65 -20.55 15.41 14.82
CA ALA A 65 -21.84 15.86 14.27
C ALA A 65 -22.51 14.81 13.36
N ILE A 66 -21.81 13.72 13.05
CA ILE A 66 -22.28 12.67 12.15
C ILE A 66 -22.58 11.38 12.91
N SER A 67 -23.58 10.62 12.45
CA SER A 67 -23.90 9.30 12.99
C SER A 67 -22.86 8.29 12.51
N LEU A 68 -22.36 7.46 13.43
CA LEU A 68 -21.36 6.42 13.16
C LEU A 68 -21.79 5.13 13.85
N ASP A 69 -21.72 4.00 13.16
CA ASP A 69 -21.60 2.70 13.82
C ASP A 69 -20.13 2.26 13.84
N ILE A 70 -19.66 1.90 15.03
CA ILE A 70 -18.24 1.68 15.30
C ILE A 70 -18.05 0.26 15.80
N VAL A 71 -17.33 -0.52 15.00
CA VAL A 71 -16.87 -1.85 15.37
C VAL A 71 -15.37 -1.79 15.61
N VAL A 72 -14.91 -2.38 16.72
CA VAL A 72 -13.48 -2.41 17.07
C VAL A 72 -12.99 -3.84 17.28
N TYR A 73 -12.17 -4.32 16.35
CA TYR A 73 -11.55 -5.65 16.44
C TYR A 73 -10.04 -5.58 16.64
N THR A 74 -9.49 -6.66 17.17
CA THR A 74 -8.06 -6.94 17.16
C THR A 74 -7.69 -7.65 15.86
N PRO A 75 -6.41 -7.59 15.43
CA PRO A 75 -5.96 -8.33 14.26
C PRO A 75 -6.24 -9.84 14.35
N ASP A 76 -6.18 -10.42 15.55
CA ASP A 76 -6.42 -11.86 15.74
C ASP A 76 -7.91 -12.22 15.64
N GLU A 77 -8.81 -11.36 16.12
CA GLU A 77 -10.25 -11.52 15.92
C GLU A 77 -10.61 -11.43 14.42
N ILE A 78 -10.02 -10.47 13.68
CA ILE A 78 -10.21 -10.37 12.22
C ILE A 78 -9.75 -11.65 11.52
N ARG A 79 -8.55 -12.14 11.83
CA ARG A 79 -8.01 -13.39 11.26
C ARG A 79 -8.91 -14.58 11.54
N TYR A 80 -9.38 -14.69 12.78
CA TYR A 80 -10.30 -15.77 13.17
C TYR A 80 -11.61 -15.68 12.38
N LEU A 81 -12.26 -14.52 12.36
CA LEU A 81 -13.52 -14.32 11.64
C LEU A 81 -13.39 -14.54 10.13
N PHE A 82 -12.26 -14.14 9.54
CA PHE A 82 -11.93 -14.45 8.15
C PHE A 82 -11.79 -15.96 7.92
N SER A 83 -11.06 -16.66 8.80
CA SER A 83 -10.82 -18.10 8.66
C SER A 83 -12.08 -18.97 8.71
N ILE A 84 -13.15 -18.47 9.34
CA ILE A 84 -14.43 -19.17 9.44
C ILE A 84 -15.46 -18.68 8.40
N GLY A 85 -15.08 -17.81 7.46
CA GLY A 85 -15.99 -17.28 6.44
C GLY A 85 -17.10 -16.42 7.03
N SER A 86 -16.77 -15.52 7.97
CA SER A 86 -17.75 -14.60 8.54
C SER A 86 -18.33 -13.68 7.45
N PRO A 87 -19.66 -13.69 7.20
CA PRO A 87 -20.26 -12.85 6.16
C PRO A 87 -19.97 -11.36 6.33
N PHE A 88 -19.88 -10.91 7.60
CA PHE A 88 -19.52 -9.53 7.94
C PHE A 88 -18.10 -9.16 7.48
N ILE A 89 -17.13 -10.05 7.68
CA ILE A 89 -15.76 -9.81 7.23
C ILE A 89 -15.66 -9.90 5.71
N GLU A 90 -16.37 -10.84 5.09
CA GLU A 90 -16.44 -10.95 3.63
C GLU A 90 -16.98 -9.66 2.99
N GLU A 91 -18.07 -9.09 3.52
CA GLU A 91 -18.62 -7.81 3.07
C GLU A 91 -17.59 -6.67 3.16
N ILE A 92 -16.87 -6.58 4.29
CA ILE A 92 -15.84 -5.55 4.49
C ILE A 92 -14.69 -5.73 3.50
N ILE A 93 -14.31 -6.96 3.15
CA ILE A 93 -13.25 -7.22 2.18
C ILE A 93 -13.72 -6.86 0.76
N GLU A 94 -14.98 -7.15 0.42
CA GLU A 94 -15.53 -6.91 -0.91
C GLU A 94 -15.83 -5.43 -1.16
N THR A 95 -16.43 -4.75 -0.18
CA THR A 95 -16.97 -3.39 -0.34
C THR A 95 -16.21 -2.32 0.43
N GLY A 96 -15.40 -2.71 1.41
CA GLY A 96 -14.76 -1.79 2.32
C GLY A 96 -13.75 -0.86 1.65
N ARG A 97 -13.80 0.42 2.02
CA ARG A 97 -12.81 1.42 1.66
C ARG A 97 -11.88 1.66 2.84
N VAL A 98 -10.61 1.27 2.68
CA VAL A 98 -9.57 1.58 3.67
C VAL A 98 -9.38 3.10 3.75
N LEU A 99 -9.65 3.66 4.94
CA LEU A 99 -9.40 5.08 5.24
C LEU A 99 -7.99 5.28 5.80
N TYR A 100 -7.53 4.34 6.60
CA TYR A 100 -6.21 4.34 7.22
C TYR A 100 -5.74 2.90 7.44
N MET A 101 -4.45 2.64 7.24
CA MET A 101 -3.83 1.41 7.68
C MET A 101 -2.41 1.72 8.15
N ARG A 102 -2.20 1.46 9.42
CA ARG A 102 -0.91 1.56 10.09
C ARG A 102 0.03 0.54 9.46
N ARG A 103 1.24 0.98 9.13
CA ARG A 103 2.27 0.14 8.52
C ARG A 103 1.87 -0.46 7.16
N ASN A 104 1.01 0.20 6.38
CA ASN A 104 0.90 -0.14 4.95
C ASN A 104 2.29 -0.20 4.33
N THR A 105 3.11 0.80 4.59
CA THR A 105 4.47 0.89 4.09
C THR A 105 5.32 -0.31 4.50
N LYS A 106 5.15 -0.89 5.69
CA LYS A 106 5.88 -2.12 6.05
C LYS A 106 5.47 -3.30 5.16
N VAL A 107 4.17 -3.51 4.94
CA VAL A 107 3.70 -4.59 4.05
C VAL A 107 4.22 -4.38 2.63
N TRP A 108 4.21 -3.14 2.16
CA TRP A 108 4.79 -2.80 0.86
C TRP A 108 6.30 -2.97 0.82
N MET A 109 7.00 -2.70 1.92
CA MET A 109 8.44 -2.97 2.03
C MET A 109 8.73 -4.46 2.05
N ASP A 110 7.95 -5.28 2.77
CA ASP A 110 8.08 -6.74 2.74
C ASP A 110 7.93 -7.26 1.29
N GLU A 111 6.96 -6.73 0.54
CA GLU A 111 6.79 -7.02 -0.90
C GLU A 111 7.95 -6.53 -1.78
N VAL A 112 8.58 -5.40 -1.45
CA VAL A 112 9.78 -4.90 -2.16
C VAL A 112 10.97 -5.83 -1.94
N GLU A 113 11.18 -6.28 -0.70
CA GLU A 113 12.26 -7.20 -0.36
C GLU A 113 12.07 -8.56 -1.07
N ASP A 114 10.82 -9.05 -1.16
CA ASP A 114 10.49 -10.29 -1.87
C ASP A 114 10.77 -10.17 -3.39
N GLU A 115 10.43 -9.03 -4.01
CA GLU A 115 10.76 -8.76 -5.42
C GLU A 115 12.28 -8.67 -5.65
N LEU A 116 13.01 -7.97 -4.77
CA LEU A 116 14.47 -7.88 -4.85
C LEU A 116 15.10 -9.27 -4.70
N SER A 117 14.69 -10.04 -3.69
CA SER A 117 15.18 -11.41 -3.47
C SER A 117 14.92 -12.28 -4.70
N SER A 118 13.73 -12.17 -5.31
CA SER A 118 13.40 -12.89 -6.53
C SER A 118 14.32 -12.51 -7.69
N ALA A 119 14.57 -11.20 -7.89
CA ALA A 119 15.45 -10.70 -8.94
C ALA A 119 16.88 -11.25 -8.80
N LEU A 120 17.43 -11.24 -7.57
CA LEU A 120 18.78 -11.71 -7.27
C LEU A 120 18.93 -13.22 -7.50
N ILE A 121 17.99 -14.04 -7.00
CA ILE A 121 18.00 -15.50 -7.20
C ILE A 121 17.95 -15.84 -8.70
N LEU A 122 17.09 -15.15 -9.46
CA LEU A 122 16.97 -15.36 -10.90
C LEU A 122 18.23 -14.95 -11.65
N PHE A 123 18.91 -13.90 -11.20
CA PHE A 123 20.16 -13.45 -11.82
C PHE A 123 21.26 -14.49 -11.66
N GLU A 124 21.43 -15.03 -10.44
CA GLU A 124 22.39 -16.09 -10.14
C GLU A 124 22.19 -17.34 -11.02
N HIS A 125 20.94 -17.63 -11.38
CA HIS A 125 20.57 -18.78 -12.22
C HIS A 125 20.49 -18.46 -13.72
N GLY A 126 20.98 -17.29 -14.15
CA GLY A 126 21.01 -16.90 -15.56
C GLY A 126 19.63 -16.62 -16.17
N LYS A 127 18.62 -16.32 -15.35
CA LYS A 127 17.25 -16.02 -15.78
C LYS A 127 17.04 -14.51 -15.93
N TYR A 128 17.78 -13.91 -16.85
CA TYR A 128 17.86 -12.45 -17.05
C TYR A 128 16.52 -11.78 -17.32
N ARG A 129 15.64 -12.42 -18.10
CA ARG A 129 14.25 -11.99 -18.30
C ARG A 129 13.49 -11.81 -16.99
N GLY A 130 13.60 -12.80 -16.11
CA GLY A 130 13.00 -12.75 -14.78
C GLY A 130 13.66 -11.70 -13.88
N THR A 131 14.99 -11.60 -13.89
CA THR A 131 15.72 -10.58 -13.14
C THR A 131 15.26 -9.18 -13.48
N CYS A 132 15.20 -8.83 -14.78
CA CYS A 132 14.75 -7.52 -15.24
C CYS A 132 13.32 -7.22 -14.79
N TYR A 133 12.42 -8.19 -14.92
CA TYR A 133 11.01 -8.04 -14.51
C TYR A 133 10.88 -7.77 -13.01
N HIS A 134 11.47 -8.61 -12.16
CA HIS A 134 11.37 -8.46 -10.71
C HIS A 134 12.10 -7.21 -10.20
N SER A 135 13.19 -6.80 -10.86
CA SER A 135 13.86 -5.53 -10.55
C SER A 135 12.97 -4.32 -10.81
N GLN A 136 12.22 -4.32 -11.94
CA GLN A 136 11.26 -3.25 -12.22
C GLN A 136 10.10 -3.26 -11.22
N GLN A 137 9.56 -4.43 -10.87
CA GLN A 137 8.49 -4.56 -9.87
C GLN A 137 8.94 -4.09 -8.49
N CYS A 138 10.17 -4.42 -8.08
CA CYS A 138 10.81 -3.95 -6.86
C CYS A 138 10.77 -2.41 -6.77
N VAL A 139 11.26 -1.73 -7.81
CA VAL A 139 11.27 -0.26 -7.86
C VAL A 139 9.86 0.32 -7.89
N GLU A 140 8.96 -0.25 -8.69
CA GLU A 140 7.56 0.18 -8.78
C GLU A 140 6.86 0.12 -7.42
N LYS A 141 6.97 -1.01 -6.72
CA LYS A 141 6.36 -1.21 -5.41
C LYS A 141 6.99 -0.28 -4.36
N GLY A 142 8.29 -0.04 -4.40
CA GLY A 142 8.96 0.87 -3.46
C GLY A 142 8.51 2.32 -3.63
N LEU A 143 8.35 2.80 -4.86
CA LEU A 143 7.78 4.15 -5.12
C LEU A 143 6.34 4.26 -4.59
N LYS A 144 5.53 3.21 -4.78
CA LYS A 144 4.17 3.15 -4.23
C LYS A 144 4.17 3.10 -2.70
N ALA A 145 5.14 2.45 -2.07
CA ALA A 145 5.32 2.45 -0.61
C ALA A 145 5.53 3.88 -0.09
N LEU A 146 6.39 4.67 -0.73
CA LEU A 146 6.63 6.07 -0.38
C LEU A 146 5.37 6.94 -0.50
N LEU A 147 4.57 6.76 -1.55
CA LEU A 147 3.30 7.47 -1.73
C LEU A 147 2.31 7.14 -0.60
N ILE A 148 2.22 5.86 -0.24
CA ILE A 148 1.31 5.40 0.81
C ILE A 148 1.74 5.88 2.19
N GLU A 149 3.05 5.96 2.46
CA GLU A 149 3.58 6.56 3.70
C GLU A 149 3.12 8.01 3.86
N LYS A 150 3.01 8.76 2.75
CA LYS A 150 2.46 10.13 2.75
C LYS A 150 0.92 10.17 2.71
N GLY A 151 0.26 9.03 2.88
CA GLY A 151 -1.20 8.92 2.83
C GLY A 151 -1.79 9.14 1.44
N ARG A 152 -0.97 9.09 0.37
CA ARG A 152 -1.46 9.16 -1.02
C ARG A 152 -1.78 7.76 -1.52
N LYS A 153 -2.90 7.64 -2.25
CA LYS A 153 -3.25 6.41 -2.95
C LYS A 153 -2.51 6.41 -4.29
N PRO A 154 -1.60 5.44 -4.55
CA PRO A 154 -0.90 5.38 -5.82
C PRO A 154 -1.85 5.05 -6.97
N GLU A 155 -1.59 5.61 -8.13
CA GLU A 155 -2.33 5.24 -9.34
C GLU A 155 -2.09 3.79 -9.76
N LYS A 156 -3.05 3.21 -10.49
CA LYS A 156 -2.89 1.91 -11.16
C LYS A 156 -2.05 2.08 -12.44
N THR A 157 -0.76 2.32 -12.25
CA THR A 157 0.25 2.44 -13.31
C THR A 157 1.47 1.60 -12.99
N HIS A 158 2.24 1.31 -14.04
CA HIS A 158 3.54 0.65 -13.97
C HIS A 158 4.66 1.52 -14.54
N ASP A 159 4.33 2.77 -14.87
CA ASP A 159 5.29 3.76 -15.34
C ASP A 159 6.07 4.33 -14.16
N ILE A 160 7.34 3.94 -14.06
CA ILE A 160 8.28 4.37 -13.02
C ILE A 160 8.46 5.88 -13.02
N ILE A 161 8.58 6.52 -14.20
CA ILE A 161 8.77 7.97 -14.31
C ILE A 161 7.55 8.70 -13.75
N LYS A 162 6.34 8.22 -14.05
CA LYS A 162 5.12 8.79 -13.48
C LYS A 162 5.11 8.68 -11.96
N LEU A 163 5.46 7.52 -11.41
CA LEU A 163 5.53 7.29 -9.97
C LEU A 163 6.61 8.16 -9.29
N ILE A 164 7.77 8.36 -9.92
CA ILE A 164 8.83 9.28 -9.44
C ILE A 164 8.28 10.70 -9.30
N ASN A 165 7.54 11.19 -10.30
CA ASN A 165 6.95 12.53 -10.26
C ASN A 165 5.91 12.64 -9.13
N GLU A 166 5.04 11.65 -8.96
CA GLU A 166 4.07 11.62 -7.85
C GLU A 166 4.77 11.62 -6.47
N VAL A 167 5.86 10.85 -6.34
CA VAL A 167 6.68 10.78 -5.12
C VAL A 167 7.32 12.14 -4.83
N ALA A 168 7.89 12.80 -5.84
CA ALA A 168 8.46 14.14 -5.71
C ALA A 168 7.40 15.18 -5.31
N GLU A 169 6.21 15.13 -5.92
CA GLU A 169 5.08 15.99 -5.56
C GLU A 169 4.55 15.75 -4.14
N SER A 170 4.84 14.58 -3.54
CA SER A 170 4.54 14.27 -2.15
C SER A 170 5.61 14.76 -1.15
N GLY A 171 6.67 15.39 -1.66
CA GLY A 171 7.75 16.00 -0.87
C GLY A 171 8.89 15.06 -0.52
N TRP A 172 8.90 13.84 -1.03
CA TRP A 172 10.05 12.95 -0.94
C TRP A 172 11.14 13.39 -1.91
N LYS A 173 12.39 13.19 -1.49
CA LYS A 173 13.55 13.28 -2.38
C LYS A 173 14.08 11.88 -2.55
N ILE A 174 14.24 11.46 -3.80
CA ILE A 174 14.85 10.20 -4.16
C ILE A 174 16.01 10.42 -5.14
N GLU A 175 16.99 9.53 -5.11
CA GLU A 175 18.23 9.58 -5.90
C GLU A 175 18.15 8.70 -7.16
N LEU A 176 17.09 7.90 -7.31
CA LEU A 176 16.84 7.10 -8.51
C LEU A 176 16.89 7.98 -9.78
N SER A 177 17.84 7.67 -10.67
CA SER A 177 18.10 8.47 -11.87
C SER A 177 17.00 8.32 -12.93
N ILE A 178 16.78 9.36 -13.73
CA ILE A 178 15.84 9.31 -14.85
C ILE A 178 16.26 8.26 -15.89
N ASP A 179 17.56 8.09 -16.13
CA ASP A 179 18.08 7.10 -17.08
C ASP A 179 17.78 5.66 -16.63
N ASP A 180 17.91 5.39 -15.33
CA ASP A 180 17.51 4.11 -14.74
C ASP A 180 16.00 3.89 -14.83
N ALA A 181 15.20 4.91 -14.58
CA ALA A 181 13.75 4.84 -14.70
C ALA A 181 13.29 4.57 -16.15
N VAL A 182 13.90 5.23 -17.14
CA VAL A 182 13.65 5.00 -18.57
C VAL A 182 14.02 3.56 -18.95
N PHE A 183 15.17 3.08 -18.49
CA PHE A 183 15.61 1.71 -18.70
C PHE A 183 14.62 0.70 -18.11
N LEU A 184 14.23 0.86 -16.84
CA LEU A 184 13.27 -0.04 -16.19
C LEU A 184 11.89 -0.02 -16.86
N ASN A 185 11.40 1.15 -17.28
CA ASN A 185 10.14 1.26 -18.03
C ASN A 185 10.16 0.49 -19.36
N SER A 186 11.32 0.40 -20.01
CA SER A 186 11.43 -0.35 -21.26
C SER A 186 11.18 -1.85 -21.08
N ILE A 187 11.50 -2.40 -19.89
CA ILE A 187 11.30 -3.82 -19.52
C ILE A 187 9.82 -4.20 -19.52
N TYR A 188 8.94 -3.31 -19.04
CA TYR A 188 7.52 -3.61 -18.80
C TYR A 188 6.67 -3.73 -20.08
N LYS A 189 7.11 -3.11 -21.18
CA LYS A 189 6.36 -3.07 -22.44
C LYS A 189 6.41 -4.38 -23.25
N GLY A 190 7.44 -5.22 -23.08
CA GLY A 190 7.62 -6.47 -23.85
C GLY A 190 6.96 -7.73 -23.26
N ARG A 191 5.73 -7.64 -22.74
CA ARG A 191 5.08 -8.75 -21.98
C ARG A 191 4.24 -9.73 -22.79
N TYR A 192 4.01 -9.48 -24.08
CA TYR A 192 3.29 -10.42 -24.95
C TYR A 192 4.25 -11.17 -25.88
N PRO A 193 4.16 -12.52 -26.01
CA PRO A 193 5.04 -13.32 -26.88
C PRO A 193 5.03 -12.94 -28.37
N THR A 194 4.04 -12.18 -28.80
CA THR A 194 3.89 -11.67 -30.17
C THR A 194 4.62 -10.35 -30.42
N GLU A 195 5.19 -9.74 -29.38
CA GLU A 195 6.03 -8.54 -29.43
C GLU A 195 7.41 -8.94 -28.87
N GLU A 196 8.33 -9.37 -29.76
CA GLU A 196 9.63 -9.93 -29.40
C GLU A 196 10.40 -9.10 -28.36
N GLY A 197 10.75 -9.73 -27.23
CA GLY A 197 11.80 -9.28 -26.31
C GLY A 197 11.38 -8.22 -25.29
N LEU A 198 11.82 -8.38 -24.04
CA LEU A 198 11.58 -7.41 -22.97
C LEU A 198 12.19 -6.02 -23.22
N LEU A 199 13.08 -5.90 -24.21
CA LEU A 199 13.69 -4.65 -24.62
C LEU A 199 13.41 -4.40 -26.10
N PRO A 200 13.49 -3.15 -26.60
CA PRO A 200 13.34 -2.81 -28.02
C PRO A 200 14.27 -3.58 -28.98
N HIS A 201 15.23 -4.34 -28.46
CA HIS A 201 16.28 -5.06 -29.17
C HIS A 201 16.35 -6.56 -28.87
N GLY A 202 15.36 -7.15 -28.19
CA GLY A 202 15.28 -8.61 -27.96
C GLY A 202 15.29 -9.05 -26.49
N GLU A 203 15.74 -10.28 -26.22
CA GLU A 203 15.90 -10.82 -24.87
C GLU A 203 17.00 -10.05 -24.11
N PRO A 204 16.80 -9.75 -22.81
CA PRO A 204 17.76 -9.00 -22.02
C PRO A 204 19.05 -9.79 -21.83
N THR A 205 20.17 -9.08 -21.95
CA THR A 205 21.51 -9.62 -21.71
C THR A 205 21.77 -9.76 -20.21
N ARG A 206 22.89 -10.42 -19.87
CA ARG A 206 23.39 -10.43 -18.49
C ARG A 206 23.67 -9.01 -17.97
N GLU A 207 24.18 -8.13 -18.82
CA GLU A 207 24.49 -6.74 -18.47
C GLU A 207 23.20 -5.95 -18.17
N ASP A 208 22.15 -6.15 -18.98
CA ASP A 208 20.83 -5.56 -18.72
C ASP A 208 20.26 -6.02 -17.37
N ALA A 209 20.38 -7.32 -17.07
CA ALA A 209 19.91 -7.89 -15.82
C ALA A 209 20.73 -7.43 -14.60
N GLU A 210 22.04 -7.27 -14.76
CA GLU A 210 22.94 -6.72 -13.73
C GLU A 210 22.63 -5.25 -13.46
N LYS A 211 22.42 -4.46 -14.51
CA LYS A 211 21.97 -3.07 -14.38
C LYS A 211 20.62 -2.99 -13.66
N ALA A 212 19.64 -3.81 -14.06
CA ALA A 212 18.32 -3.80 -13.44
C ALA A 212 18.36 -4.17 -11.96
N SER A 213 19.03 -5.27 -11.61
CA SER A 213 19.11 -5.77 -10.23
C SER A 213 19.91 -4.84 -9.32
N SER A 214 21.04 -4.31 -9.78
CA SER A 214 21.82 -3.34 -9.00
C SER A 214 21.06 -2.02 -8.78
N THR A 215 20.28 -1.56 -9.75
CA THR A 215 19.40 -0.40 -9.58
C THR A 215 18.31 -0.68 -8.55
N ALA A 216 17.69 -1.86 -8.57
CA ALA A 216 16.69 -2.26 -7.58
C ALA A 216 17.30 -2.36 -6.17
N GLU A 217 18.50 -2.93 -6.02
CA GLU A 217 19.20 -3.04 -4.74
C GLU A 217 19.49 -1.65 -4.15
N ARG A 218 20.13 -0.75 -4.92
CA ARG A 218 20.41 0.62 -4.48
C ARG A 218 19.14 1.36 -4.07
N PHE A 219 18.09 1.25 -4.87
CA PHE A 219 16.80 1.88 -4.58
C PHE A 219 16.15 1.32 -3.30
N THR A 220 16.22 0.01 -3.07
CA THR A 220 15.66 -0.61 -1.86
C THR A 220 16.39 -0.15 -0.60
N GLU A 221 17.72 -0.03 -0.64
CA GLU A 221 18.48 0.56 0.47
C GLU A 221 18.10 2.02 0.72
N GLU A 222 17.96 2.80 -0.35
CA GLU A 222 17.57 4.20 -0.30
C GLU A 222 16.20 4.38 0.39
N ILE A 223 15.16 3.70 -0.08
CA ILE A 223 13.81 3.84 0.50
C ILE A 223 13.77 3.33 1.95
N ARG A 224 14.55 2.30 2.29
CA ARG A 224 14.66 1.80 3.67
C ARG A 224 15.22 2.89 4.59
N ASN A 225 16.23 3.62 4.13
CA ASN A 225 16.81 4.75 4.88
C ASN A 225 15.82 5.91 5.00
N ILE A 226 15.15 6.28 3.91
CA ILE A 226 14.12 7.32 3.92
C ILE A 226 13.03 7.01 4.94
N LEU A 227 12.48 5.79 4.90
CA LEU A 227 11.37 5.38 5.77
C LEU A 227 11.76 5.19 7.24
N ASN A 228 13.03 4.88 7.53
CA ASN A 228 13.52 4.81 8.91
C ASN A 228 13.78 6.20 9.53
N THR A 229 13.88 7.25 8.71
CA THR A 229 14.13 8.63 9.16
C THR A 229 12.89 9.54 9.06
N ALA A 230 11.82 9.02 8.48
CA ALA A 230 10.51 9.64 8.31
C ALA A 230 9.68 9.70 9.59
#